data_AF-A0A967CD66-F1
#
_entry.id   AF-A0A967CD66-F1
#
_cell.length_a   1.000
_cell.length_b   1.000
_cell.length_c   1.000
_cell.angle_alpha   90.00
_cell.angle_beta   90.00
_cell.angle_gamma   90.00
#
_symmetry.space_group_name_H-M   'P 1'
#
loop_
_entity.id
_entity.type
_entity.pdbx_description
1 polymer ?
#
loop_
_entity_poly.entity_id
_entity_poly.type
_entity_poly.pdbx_seq_one_letter_code
_entity_poly.pdbx_strand_id
1 'polypeptide(L)' 'MAGDTKQNPDQASVGHKVAAVRANSLDEARLKAAHLLSVPPEQLDLTVTAQHSRGFFGLGGVELDVEARWSPQTEWLHG' A
#
# COMPACT_ATOMS: atom_id res chain seq x y z
N MET A 1 27.26 -19.21 31.89
CA MET A 1 27.36 -18.58 30.56
C MET A 1 26.31 -19.26 29.69
N ALA A 2 25.16 -18.60 29.50
CA ALA A 2 24.11 -19.05 28.60
C ALA A 2 24.18 -18.15 27.38
N GLY A 3 24.49 -18.75 26.24
CA GLY A 3 24.68 -18.04 24.99
C GLY A 3 23.41 -17.39 24.49
N ASP A 4 23.55 -16.14 24.08
CA ASP A 4 23.24 -15.71 22.72
C ASP A 4 21.97 -16.31 22.09
N THR A 5 20.82 -15.86 22.57
CA THR A 5 19.69 -15.67 21.65
C THR A 5 19.11 -14.30 21.94
N LYS A 6 19.81 -13.27 21.44
CA LYS A 6 19.19 -11.99 21.13
C LYS A 6 18.06 -12.30 20.14
N GLN A 7 16.88 -12.56 20.68
CA GLN A 7 15.65 -12.41 19.94
C GLN A 7 15.64 -10.95 19.49
N ASN A 8 16.11 -10.71 18.26
CA ASN A 8 16.14 -9.41 17.64
C ASN A 8 14.69 -8.92 17.51
N PRO A 9 14.22 -7.97 18.34
CA PRO A 9 12.86 -7.45 18.20
C PRO A 9 12.74 -6.48 17.01
N ASP A 10 13.84 -6.19 16.31
CA ASP A 10 13.86 -5.31 15.14
C ASP A 10 13.27 -5.96 13.87
N GLN A 11 13.05 -7.27 13.88
CA GLN A 11 12.47 -7.98 12.72
C GLN A 11 10.93 -7.93 12.66
N ALA A 12 10.26 -7.28 13.62
CA ALA A 12 8.80 -7.27 13.69
C ALA A 12 8.14 -6.00 13.11
N SER A 13 8.87 -4.91 12.81
CA SER A 13 8.21 -3.61 12.70
C SER A 13 8.71 -2.65 11.61
N VAL A 14 9.48 -3.09 10.61
CA VAL A 14 9.58 -2.32 9.35
C VAL A 14 8.29 -2.58 8.56
N GLY A 15 7.19 -2.10 9.13
CA GLY A 15 5.86 -2.64 8.92
C GLY A 15 5.42 -2.46 7.48
N HIS A 16 5.22 -3.56 6.77
CA HIS A 16 4.41 -3.56 5.57
C HIS A 16 3.06 -2.91 5.91
N LYS A 17 2.77 -1.76 5.31
CA LYS A 17 1.51 -1.05 5.52
C LYS A 17 0.63 -1.32 4.31
N VAL A 18 -0.59 -1.77 4.55
CA VAL A 18 -1.57 -2.03 3.49
C VAL A 18 -2.79 -1.15 3.77
N ALA A 19 -3.29 -0.49 2.74
CA ALA A 19 -4.52 0.29 2.78
C ALA A 19 -5.39 -0.07 1.59
N ALA A 20 -6.60 -0.57 1.85
CA ALA A 20 -7.62 -0.69 0.82
C ALA A 20 -8.30 0.66 0.62
N VAL A 21 -8.28 1.17 -0.61
CA VAL A 21 -8.88 2.45 -0.99
C VAL A 21 -9.81 2.26 -2.18
N ARG A 22 -10.94 2.96 -2.12
CA ARG A 22 -11.86 3.06 -3.26
C ARG A 22 -11.66 4.39 -3.97
N ALA A 23 -11.45 4.29 -5.28
CA ALA A 23 -11.21 5.45 -6.11
C ALA A 23 -11.74 5.23 -7.52
N ASN A 24 -12.03 6.32 -8.22
CA ASN A 24 -12.47 6.22 -9.62
C ASN A 24 -11.28 6.01 -10.58
N SER A 25 -10.06 6.23 -10.10
CA SER A 25 -8.81 6.15 -10.85
C SER A 25 -7.67 5.64 -9.98
N LEU A 26 -6.68 4.98 -10.58
CA LEU A 26 -5.46 4.54 -9.91
C LEU A 26 -4.68 5.70 -9.28
N ASP A 27 -4.61 6.85 -9.94
CA ASP A 27 -3.90 8.03 -9.43
C ASP A 27 -4.56 8.57 -8.16
N GLU A 28 -5.90 8.65 -8.15
CA GLU A 28 -6.68 9.04 -6.97
C GLU A 28 -6.52 8.01 -5.83
N ALA A 29 -6.52 6.71 -6.15
CA ALA A 29 -6.24 5.66 -5.17
C ALA A 29 -4.86 5.84 -4.55
N ARG A 30 -3.85 6.13 -5.37
CA ARG A 30 -2.47 6.36 -4.93
C ARG A 30 -2.36 7.51 -3.95
N LEU A 31 -2.93 8.66 -4.30
CA LEU A 31 -2.89 9.86 -3.47
C LEU A 31 -3.64 9.64 -2.15
N LYS A 32 -4.80 8.99 -2.20
CA LYS A 32 -5.58 8.62 -1.00
C LYS A 32 -4.79 7.67 -0.10
N ALA A 33 -4.21 6.62 -0.67
CA ALA A 33 -3.43 5.64 0.08
C ALA A 33 -2.14 6.25 0.65
N ALA A 34 -1.45 7.09 -0.10
CA ALA A 34 -0.25 7.81 0.34
C ALA A 34 -0.56 8.70 1.53
N HIS A 35 -1.68 9.41 1.47
CA HIS A 35 -2.16 10.24 2.56
C HIS A 35 -2.53 9.41 3.79
N LEU A 36 -3.26 8.30 3.62
CA LEU A 36 -3.68 7.42 4.71
C LEU A 36 -2.50 6.71 5.40
N LEU A 37 -1.53 6.26 4.61
CA LEU A 37 -0.35 5.56 5.10
C LEU A 37 0.75 6.52 5.55
N SER A 38 0.63 7.82 5.23
CA SER A 38 1.63 8.86 5.45
C SER A 38 2.99 8.51 4.84
N VAL A 39 2.97 7.97 3.62
CA VAL A 39 4.14 7.53 2.85
C VAL A 39 4.12 8.14 1.45
N PRO A 40 5.27 8.27 0.78
CA PRO A 40 5.29 8.86 -0.55
C PRO A 40 4.58 7.94 -1.56
N PRO A 41 3.75 8.51 -2.45
CA PRO A 41 2.99 7.73 -3.42
C PRO A 41 3.89 6.92 -4.36
N GLU A 42 5.10 7.39 -4.65
CA GLU A 42 6.10 6.68 -5.47
C GLU A 42 6.51 5.32 -4.91
N GLN A 43 6.44 5.14 -3.59
CA GLN A 43 6.78 3.89 -2.88
C GLN A 43 5.56 3.00 -2.60
N LEU A 44 4.38 3.38 -3.11
CA LEU A 44 3.18 2.57 -3.01
C LEU A 44 3.03 1.68 -4.22
N ASP A 45 2.95 0.38 -3.96
CA ASP A 45 2.48 -0.60 -4.91
C ASP A 45 0.95 -0.61 -4.88
N LEU A 46 0.31 -0.43 -6.04
CA LEU A 46 -1.15 -0.36 -6.17
C LEU A 46 -1.63 -1.59 -6.91
N THR A 47 -2.41 -2.43 -6.23
CA THR A 47 -3.03 -3.60 -6.83
C THR A 47 -4.54 -3.37 -6.91
N VAL A 48 -5.12 -3.39 -8.12
CA VAL A 48 -6.57 -3.35 -8.30
C VAL A 48 -7.13 -4.70 -7.89
N THR A 49 -7.86 -4.75 -6.79
CA THR A 49 -8.48 -5.98 -6.27
C THR A 49 -9.85 -6.21 -6.87
N ALA A 50 -10.60 -5.13 -7.14
CA ALA A 50 -11.90 -5.20 -7.78
C ALA A 50 -12.17 -3.95 -8.62
N GLN A 51 -12.96 -4.13 -9.68
CA GLN A 51 -13.46 -3.04 -10.50
C GLN A 51 -14.99 -3.14 -10.56
N HIS A 52 -15.65 -2.14 -9.98
CA HIS A 52 -17.09 -1.99 -9.96
C HIS A 52 -17.50 -0.95 -11.02
N SER A 53 -17.96 -1.43 -12.17
CA SER A 53 -18.57 -0.56 -13.18
C SER A 53 -20.01 -0.26 -12.76
N ARG A 54 -20.24 0.86 -12.07
CA ARG A 54 -21.57 1.25 -11.59
C ARG A 54 -22.28 2.07 -12.65
N GLY A 55 -22.62 1.47 -13.80
CA GLY A 55 -23.31 2.15 -14.89
C GLY A 55 -24.36 1.31 -15.59
N PHE A 56 -25.63 1.73 -15.48
CA PHE A 56 -26.75 1.13 -16.21
C PHE A 56 -27.01 1.81 -17.58
N PHE A 57 -26.44 3.00 -17.86
CA PHE A 57 -26.64 3.72 -19.13
C PHE A 57 -25.51 4.73 -19.42
N GLY A 58 -24.24 4.32 -19.42
CA GLY A 58 -23.12 5.18 -19.87
C GLY A 58 -22.80 6.44 -19.04
N LEU A 59 -23.56 6.71 -17.97
CA LEU A 59 -23.38 7.82 -17.02
C LEU A 59 -22.82 7.37 -15.67
N GLY A 60 -22.47 6.09 -15.56
CA GLY A 60 -22.04 5.48 -14.32
C GLY A 60 -20.54 5.43 -14.20
N GLY A 61 -19.98 6.12 -13.21
CA GLY A 61 -18.55 6.06 -12.91
C GLY A 61 -18.07 4.64 -12.64
N VAL A 62 -16.80 4.40 -12.93
CA VAL A 62 -16.10 3.18 -12.51
C VAL A 62 -15.55 3.40 -11.11
N GLU A 63 -15.85 2.51 -10.18
CA GLU A 63 -15.28 2.50 -8.83
C GLU A 63 -14.28 1.34 -8.76
N LEU A 64 -13.01 1.66 -8.54
CA LEU A 64 -11.92 0.69 -8.38
C LEU A 64 -11.68 0.49 -6.89
N ASP A 65 -11.69 -0.76 -6.45
CA ASP A 65 -11.13 -1.17 -5.18
C ASP A 65 -9.65 -1.47 -5.43
N VAL A 66 -8.80 -0.69 -4.76
CA VAL A 66 -7.35 -0.74 -4.93
C VAL A 66 -6.73 -1.00 -3.57
N GLU A 67 -5.96 -2.07 -3.48
CA GLU A 67 -5.11 -2.33 -2.34
C GLU A 67 -3.75 -1.66 -2.58
N ALA A 68 -3.47 -0.64 -1.77
CA ALA A 68 -2.19 0.02 -1.77
C ALA A 68 -1.29 -0.59 -0.70
N ARG A 69 -0.18 -1.17 -1.13
CA ARG A 69 0.83 -1.75 -0.27
C ARG A 69 2.06 -0.86 -0.28
N TRP A 70 2.38 -0.28 0.87
CA TRP A 70 3.68 0.27 1.12
C TRP A 70 4.61 -0.83 1.59
N SER A 71 5.68 -1.03 0.84
CA SER A 71 6.82 -1.80 1.32
C SER A 71 7.96 -0.80 1.56
N PRO A 72 8.58 -0.79 2.74
CA PRO A 72 9.84 -0.06 2.91
C PRO A 72 10.79 -0.66 1.88
N GLN A 73 11.14 0.12 0.85
CA GLN A 73 12.22 -0.29 -0.03
C GLN A 73 13.44 -0.34 0.89
N THR A 74 13.90 -1.55 1.21
CA THR A 74 15.17 -1.73 1.92
C THR A 74 16.22 -1.10 1.02
N GLU A 75 16.50 0.17 1.28
CA GLU A 75 17.73 0.82 0.87
C GLU A 75 18.82 0.02 1.57
N TRP A 76 19.32 -1.01 0.89
CA TRP A 76 20.60 -1.59 1.23
C TRP A 76 21.57 -0.43 1.17
N LEU A 77 21.94 0.07 2.36
CA LEU A 77 23.14 0.83 2.64
C LEU A 77 24.32 0.04 2.06
N HIS A 78 24.53 0.15 0.76
CA HIS A 78 25.76 -0.25 0.10
C HIS A 78 26.74 0.90 0.38
N GLY A 79 27.54 0.69 1.43
CA GLY A 79 28.68 1.52 1.78
C GLY A 79 29.83 1.42 0.78
#